data_AF-A0A7C5W4H8-F1
#
_entry.id   AF-A0A7C5W4H8-F1
#
_cell.length_a   1.000
_cell.length_b   1.000
_cell.length_c   1.000
_cell.angle_alpha   90.00
_cell.angle_beta   90.00
_cell.angle_gamma   90.00
#
_symmetry.space_group_name_H-M   'P 1'
#
loop_
_entity.id
_entity.type
_entity.pdbx_description
1 polymer ?
#
loop_
_entity_poly.entity_id
_entity_poly.type
_entity_poly.pdbx_seq_one_letter_code
_entity_poly.pdbx_strand_id
1 'polypeptide(L)'
;MSGRLIKTAAGVALLFCAFTAGAVEERGKGEVIEEAKAKLAGGSTSEKLEAAATLEGQDMRDISTFGVVEFLAKTIKSESNPRVLQPVARALGNIGRKAEGSMKSDISKILFNDVMRSGDVHALVRAEAIVALQELADFKGYEGGEIKKLALRLATDANTPGILKNACFSLLAAIGDTTIASELEKQILSEDDKIRIPAIRNLRVLVISKGYKIPPTTVTRVVKEVENERAKEKLRIDLLQLLATAIRMGTRVTGMSELIEKLIKRGASDGVRLVAVECVGNTQDADLMRILVQVYEDNKGKTENVAGALRRAACTSAGEYFGPFGDKGDFSKYKTDLTRLADMCISALMNDPDGAVCREAAIA
;
A
#
# COMPACT_ATOMS: atom_id res chain seq x y z
N MET A 1 19.96 -26.61 5.45
CA MET A 1 19.96 -26.67 3.97
C MET A 1 19.23 -25.44 3.45
N SER A 2 19.97 -24.42 3.04
CA SER A 2 19.44 -23.12 2.61
C SER A 2 19.85 -22.84 1.17
N GLY A 3 18.90 -22.38 0.36
CA GLY A 3 19.20 -21.84 -0.96
C GLY A 3 18.30 -22.36 -2.06
N ARG A 4 17.05 -21.90 -2.12
CA ARG A 4 16.31 -21.80 -3.38
C ARG A 4 16.00 -20.33 -3.64
N LEU A 5 16.67 -19.83 -4.67
CA LEU A 5 16.55 -18.50 -5.25
C LEU A 5 15.09 -18.14 -5.55
N ILE A 6 14.58 -17.15 -4.82
CA ILE A 6 13.52 -16.27 -5.32
C ILE A 6 14.24 -15.18 -6.12
N LYS A 7 14.31 -15.34 -7.45
CA LYS A 7 14.68 -14.27 -8.38
C LYS A 7 13.48 -13.34 -8.55
N THR A 8 13.31 -12.38 -7.64
CA THR A 8 12.35 -11.27 -7.80
C THR A 8 13.04 -10.08 -8.48
N ALA A 9 12.25 -9.29 -9.22
CA ALA A 9 12.64 -8.18 -10.09
C ALA A 9 13.57 -7.11 -9.46
N ALA A 10 13.74 -7.09 -8.13
CA ALA A 10 14.75 -6.30 -7.43
C ALA A 10 16.19 -6.69 -7.82
N GLY A 11 16.44 -7.97 -8.14
CA GLY A 11 17.76 -8.45 -8.56
C GLY A 11 18.21 -7.98 -9.95
N VAL A 12 17.27 -7.56 -10.80
CA VAL A 12 17.59 -6.95 -12.10
C VAL A 12 17.84 -5.44 -11.95
N ALA A 13 17.11 -4.76 -11.06
CA ALA A 13 17.32 -3.34 -10.77
C ALA A 13 18.67 -3.06 -10.08
N LEU A 14 19.09 -3.91 -9.13
CA LEU A 14 20.36 -3.74 -8.40
C LEU A 14 21.61 -4.06 -9.24
N LEU A 15 21.51 -4.98 -10.22
CA LEU A 15 22.61 -5.24 -11.15
C LEU A 15 22.72 -4.15 -12.25
N PHE A 16 21.63 -3.42 -12.57
CA PHE A 16 21.66 -2.31 -13.52
C PHE A 16 22.18 -0.99 -12.91
N CYS A 17 21.94 -0.72 -11.63
CA CYS A 17 22.49 0.46 -10.95
C CYS A 17 24.02 0.41 -10.79
N ALA A 18 24.63 -0.78 -10.77
CA ALA A 18 26.07 -0.92 -10.58
C ALA A 18 26.89 -0.74 -11.88
N PHE A 19 26.27 -0.90 -13.06
CA PHE A 19 27.01 -0.86 -14.33
C PHE A 19 27.16 0.55 -14.93
N THR A 20 26.41 1.54 -14.45
CA THR A 20 26.46 2.92 -14.96
C THR A 20 27.25 3.89 -14.06
N ALA A 21 27.51 3.54 -12.79
CA ALA A 21 28.21 4.44 -11.88
C ALA A 21 29.72 4.57 -12.18
N GLY A 22 30.33 3.59 -12.87
CA GLY A 22 31.78 3.57 -13.12
C GLY A 22 32.25 4.14 -14.46
N ALA A 23 31.34 4.58 -15.35
CA ALA A 23 31.71 5.04 -16.71
C ALA A 23 31.39 6.53 -16.97
N VAL A 24 30.88 7.26 -15.97
CA VAL A 24 30.37 8.63 -16.13
C VAL A 24 31.41 9.69 -15.75
N GLU A 25 32.55 9.31 -15.17
CA GLU A 25 33.54 10.28 -14.66
C GLU A 25 34.38 11.02 -15.73
N GLU A 26 34.26 10.69 -17.03
CA GLU A 26 34.99 11.42 -18.09
C GLU A 26 34.15 11.84 -19.33
N ARG A 27 32.82 11.69 -19.31
CA ARG A 27 31.94 12.30 -20.35
C ARG A 27 31.23 13.52 -19.78
N GLY A 28 31.19 14.62 -20.55
CA GLY A 28 30.47 15.81 -20.14
C GLY A 28 28.98 15.48 -19.90
N LYS A 29 28.43 15.80 -18.73
CA LYS A 29 27.03 15.50 -18.37
C LYS A 29 26.01 15.94 -19.44
N GLY A 30 26.28 17.06 -20.13
CA GLY A 30 25.46 17.54 -21.24
C GLY A 30 25.42 16.58 -22.44
N GLU A 31 26.52 15.92 -22.76
CA GLU A 31 26.58 14.92 -23.85
C GLU A 31 25.69 13.72 -23.52
N VAL A 32 25.70 13.27 -22.26
CA VAL A 32 24.86 12.15 -21.81
C VAL A 32 23.37 12.49 -21.93
N ILE A 33 22.99 13.73 -21.57
CA ILE A 33 21.60 14.19 -21.66
C ILE A 33 21.16 14.33 -23.11
N GLU A 34 21.98 14.94 -23.98
CA GLU A 34 21.66 15.07 -25.40
C GLU A 34 21.64 13.72 -26.12
N GLU A 35 22.55 12.79 -25.77
CA GLU A 35 22.53 11.42 -26.28
C GLU A 35 21.24 10.70 -25.85
N ALA A 36 20.82 10.86 -24.59
CA ALA A 36 19.57 10.29 -24.09
C ALA A 36 18.36 10.88 -24.85
N LYS A 37 18.32 12.19 -25.09
CA LYS A 37 17.26 12.80 -25.92
C LYS A 37 17.25 12.24 -27.35
N ALA A 38 18.42 12.11 -27.98
CA ALA A 38 18.53 11.56 -29.33
C ALA A 38 18.01 10.11 -29.38
N LYS A 39 18.39 9.27 -28.41
CA LYS A 39 17.86 7.91 -28.24
C LYS A 39 16.36 7.91 -28.01
N LEU A 40 15.83 8.83 -27.20
CA LEU A 40 14.39 8.91 -26.96
C LEU A 40 13.61 9.34 -28.21
N ALA A 41 14.21 10.17 -29.08
CA ALA A 41 13.59 10.62 -30.32
C ALA A 41 13.59 9.56 -31.43
N GLY A 42 14.70 8.84 -31.62
CA GLY A 42 14.91 7.98 -32.80
C GLY A 42 15.41 6.56 -32.53
N GLY A 43 15.71 6.21 -31.28
CA GLY A 43 16.23 4.88 -30.93
C GLY A 43 15.18 3.77 -30.96
N SER A 44 15.66 2.54 -30.75
CA SER A 44 14.81 1.37 -30.50
C SER A 44 13.98 1.53 -29.22
N THR A 45 12.95 0.69 -29.04
CA THR A 45 12.15 0.75 -27.80
C THR A 45 13.03 0.56 -26.56
N SER A 46 14.02 -0.34 -26.57
CA SER A 46 14.92 -0.54 -25.42
C SER A 46 15.74 0.71 -25.10
N GLU A 47 16.33 1.33 -26.11
CA GLU A 47 17.13 2.55 -25.95
C GLU A 47 16.27 3.72 -25.46
N LYS A 48 15.01 3.80 -25.91
CA LYS A 48 14.04 4.79 -25.43
C LYS A 48 13.72 4.60 -23.94
N LEU A 49 13.61 3.36 -23.46
CA LEU A 49 13.39 3.06 -22.04
C LEU A 49 14.59 3.51 -21.19
N GLU A 50 15.80 3.17 -21.63
CA GLU A 50 17.05 3.55 -20.96
C GLU A 50 17.24 5.07 -20.96
N ALA A 51 16.92 5.73 -22.07
CA ALA A 51 16.98 7.18 -22.19
C ALA A 51 16.02 7.88 -21.22
N ALA A 52 14.77 7.40 -21.10
CA ALA A 52 13.80 7.97 -20.16
C ALA A 52 14.30 7.85 -18.70
N ALA A 53 14.85 6.69 -18.33
CA ALA A 53 15.46 6.48 -17.01
C ALA A 53 16.70 7.36 -16.78
N THR A 54 17.53 7.54 -17.81
CA THR A 54 18.71 8.41 -17.76
C THR A 54 18.30 9.87 -17.50
N LEU A 55 17.30 10.37 -18.21
CA LEU A 55 16.80 11.74 -18.06
C LEU A 55 16.15 11.98 -16.69
N GLU A 56 15.43 10.98 -16.15
CA GLU A 56 14.86 11.02 -14.80
C GLU A 56 15.91 11.15 -13.68
N GLY A 57 17.05 10.48 -13.88
CA GLY A 57 18.15 10.40 -12.91
C GLY A 57 18.98 11.67 -12.77
N GLN A 58 18.78 12.66 -13.64
CA GLN A 58 19.56 13.90 -13.62
C GLN A 58 19.20 14.81 -12.42
N ASP A 59 20.13 15.70 -12.07
CA ASP A 59 19.87 16.72 -11.07
C ASP A 59 19.02 17.87 -11.63
N MET A 60 18.42 18.66 -10.73
CA MET A 60 17.47 19.71 -11.12
C MET A 60 18.12 20.84 -11.95
N ARG A 61 19.42 21.10 -11.76
CA ARG A 61 20.13 22.13 -12.52
C ARG A 61 20.28 21.69 -13.96
N ASP A 62 20.68 20.45 -14.18
CA ASP A 62 20.84 19.87 -15.50
C ASP A 62 19.48 19.72 -16.21
N ILE A 63 18.45 19.24 -15.49
CA ILE A 63 17.07 19.17 -16.02
C ILE A 63 16.60 20.52 -16.58
N SER A 64 16.85 21.61 -15.84
CA SER A 64 16.48 22.95 -16.26
C SER A 64 17.37 23.47 -17.38
N THR A 65 18.68 23.28 -17.28
CA THR A 65 19.67 23.82 -18.24
C THR A 65 19.47 23.22 -19.63
N PHE A 66 19.18 21.93 -19.67
CA PHE A 66 19.00 21.19 -20.92
C PHE A 66 17.51 21.10 -21.33
N GLY A 67 16.56 21.75 -20.65
CA GLY A 67 15.15 21.71 -21.06
C GLY A 67 14.57 20.29 -21.18
N VAL A 68 14.86 19.44 -20.19
CA VAL A 68 14.47 18.02 -20.19
C VAL A 68 12.95 17.87 -20.11
N VAL A 69 12.28 18.71 -19.32
CA VAL A 69 10.82 18.66 -19.14
C VAL A 69 10.09 18.97 -20.45
N GLU A 70 10.51 20.01 -21.16
CA GLU A 70 9.96 20.41 -22.45
C GLU A 70 10.16 19.31 -23.49
N PHE A 71 11.32 18.65 -23.46
CA PHE A 71 11.61 17.53 -24.34
C PHE A 71 10.70 16.33 -24.06
N LEU A 72 10.55 15.92 -22.79
CA LEU A 72 9.65 14.82 -22.41
C LEU A 72 8.18 15.15 -22.75
N ALA A 73 7.76 16.39 -22.57
CA ALA A 73 6.43 16.86 -22.98
C ALA A 73 6.21 16.75 -24.50
N LYS A 74 7.25 17.05 -25.30
CA LYS A 74 7.21 16.85 -26.75
C LYS A 74 7.12 15.36 -27.09
N THR A 75 7.88 14.50 -26.41
CA THR A 75 7.83 13.05 -26.60
C THR A 75 6.43 12.49 -26.35
N ILE A 76 5.73 12.97 -25.30
CA ILE A 76 4.34 12.58 -24.99
C ILE A 76 3.40 12.82 -26.20
N LYS A 77 3.64 13.87 -26.98
CA LYS A 77 2.82 14.27 -28.13
C LYS A 77 3.19 13.56 -29.42
N SER A 78 4.46 13.14 -29.57
CA SER A 78 4.97 12.57 -30.82
C SER A 78 5.11 11.04 -30.83
N GLU A 79 5.23 10.43 -29.65
CA GLU A 79 5.35 8.97 -29.51
C GLU A 79 3.97 8.35 -29.35
N SER A 80 3.75 7.17 -29.94
CA SER A 80 2.49 6.43 -29.86
C SER A 80 2.63 5.12 -29.09
N ASN A 81 3.86 4.60 -28.92
CA ASN A 81 4.11 3.35 -28.22
C ASN A 81 3.89 3.50 -26.70
N PRO A 82 2.87 2.83 -26.12
CA PRO A 82 2.59 2.92 -24.69
C PRO A 82 3.74 2.44 -23.80
N ARG A 83 4.58 1.53 -24.31
CA ARG A 83 5.73 1.02 -23.57
C ARG A 83 6.81 2.09 -23.37
N VAL A 84 6.90 3.07 -24.27
CA VAL A 84 7.82 4.21 -24.16
C VAL A 84 7.16 5.33 -23.35
N LEU A 85 5.91 5.64 -23.66
CA LEU A 85 5.17 6.74 -23.01
C LEU A 85 5.00 6.53 -21.50
N GLN A 86 4.82 5.29 -21.03
CA GLN A 86 4.70 5.02 -19.60
C GLN A 86 5.95 5.47 -18.81
N PRO A 87 7.18 5.02 -19.14
CA PRO A 87 8.40 5.52 -18.52
C PRO A 87 8.58 7.04 -18.65
N VAL A 88 8.16 7.65 -19.76
CA VAL A 88 8.23 9.11 -19.93
C VAL A 88 7.31 9.83 -18.94
N ALA A 89 6.07 9.36 -18.75
CA ALA A 89 5.14 9.88 -17.76
C ALA A 89 5.68 9.70 -16.32
N ARG A 90 6.32 8.56 -16.03
CA ARG A 90 7.00 8.31 -14.76
C ARG A 90 8.16 9.27 -14.54
N ALA A 91 9.01 9.46 -15.54
CA ALA A 91 10.15 10.37 -15.48
C ALA A 91 9.68 11.79 -15.15
N LEU A 92 8.62 12.27 -15.83
CA LEU A 92 7.98 13.55 -15.51
C LEU A 92 7.51 13.61 -14.05
N GLY A 93 6.83 12.59 -13.53
CA GLY A 93 6.42 12.52 -12.13
C GLY A 93 7.60 12.59 -11.14
N ASN A 94 8.65 11.83 -11.42
CA ASN A 94 9.85 11.75 -10.57
C ASN A 94 10.65 13.05 -10.57
N ILE A 95 10.72 13.73 -11.72
CA ILE A 95 11.25 15.09 -11.81
C ILE A 95 10.35 16.05 -11.02
N GLY A 96 9.03 15.98 -11.20
CA GLY A 96 8.06 16.83 -10.52
C GLY A 96 8.12 16.73 -9.00
N ARG A 97 8.42 15.54 -8.46
CA ARG A 97 8.63 15.35 -7.01
C ARG A 97 9.79 16.19 -6.48
N LYS A 98 10.89 16.25 -7.23
CA LYS A 98 12.12 16.99 -6.90
C LYS A 98 12.02 18.47 -7.26
N ALA A 99 11.13 18.83 -8.19
CA ALA A 99 10.96 20.18 -8.68
C ALA A 99 10.24 21.08 -7.67
N GLU A 100 10.47 22.39 -7.82
CA GLU A 100 9.80 23.45 -7.05
C GLU A 100 9.21 24.51 -8.02
N GLY A 101 8.32 25.35 -7.50
CA GLY A 101 7.80 26.52 -8.22
C GLY A 101 7.09 26.18 -9.53
N SER A 102 7.37 26.95 -10.59
CA SER A 102 6.70 26.86 -11.90
C SER A 102 6.91 25.51 -12.57
N MET A 103 8.11 24.93 -12.50
CA MET A 103 8.41 23.65 -13.15
C MET A 103 7.49 22.52 -12.64
N LYS A 104 7.22 22.47 -11.32
CA LYS A 104 6.30 21.49 -10.74
C LYS A 104 4.87 21.68 -11.24
N SER A 105 4.44 22.94 -11.39
CA SER A 105 3.14 23.28 -11.98
C SER A 105 3.05 22.86 -13.45
N ASP A 106 4.09 23.11 -14.24
CA ASP A 106 4.13 22.76 -15.67
C ASP A 106 4.10 21.25 -15.87
N ILE A 107 4.87 20.48 -15.08
CA ILE A 107 4.82 19.01 -15.08
C ILE A 107 3.42 18.50 -14.75
N SER A 108 2.77 19.06 -13.72
CA SER A 108 1.40 18.69 -13.36
C SER A 108 0.43 18.96 -14.52
N LYS A 109 0.58 20.09 -15.23
CA LYS A 109 -0.26 20.42 -16.39
C LYS A 109 -0.01 19.49 -17.56
N ILE A 110 1.23 19.11 -17.83
CA ILE A 110 1.57 18.15 -18.89
C ILE A 110 0.91 16.80 -18.58
N LEU A 111 1.13 16.27 -17.37
CA LEU A 111 0.56 14.99 -16.95
C LEU A 111 -0.98 14.99 -16.99
N PHE A 112 -1.61 16.12 -16.62
CA PHE A 112 -3.06 16.23 -16.66
C PHE A 112 -3.61 16.41 -18.08
N ASN A 113 -3.18 17.45 -18.80
CA ASN A 113 -3.77 17.84 -20.08
C ASN A 113 -3.34 16.95 -21.23
N ASP A 114 -2.05 16.61 -21.31
CA ASP A 114 -1.51 15.88 -22.46
C ASP A 114 -1.61 14.36 -22.28
N VAL A 115 -1.68 13.86 -21.03
CA VAL A 115 -1.74 12.42 -20.74
C VAL A 115 -3.10 11.99 -20.19
N MET A 116 -3.44 12.42 -18.97
CA MET A 116 -4.62 11.91 -18.25
C MET A 116 -5.94 12.24 -18.96
N ARG A 117 -6.06 13.46 -19.50
CA ARG A 117 -7.26 13.95 -20.19
C ARG A 117 -7.41 13.42 -21.62
N SER A 118 -6.31 13.02 -22.26
CA SER A 118 -6.32 12.55 -23.64
C SER A 118 -7.00 11.18 -23.77
N GLY A 119 -7.97 11.09 -24.67
CA GLY A 119 -8.69 9.84 -24.98
C GLY A 119 -7.85 8.84 -25.79
N ASP A 120 -6.87 9.34 -26.54
CA ASP A 120 -6.03 8.55 -27.45
C ASP A 120 -4.83 7.90 -26.73
N VAL A 121 -4.53 8.36 -25.51
CA VAL A 121 -3.44 7.81 -24.72
C VAL A 121 -3.89 6.49 -24.07
N HIS A 122 -3.05 5.46 -24.23
CA HIS A 122 -3.29 4.14 -23.67
C HIS A 122 -3.49 4.18 -22.14
N ALA A 123 -4.45 3.38 -21.64
CA ALA A 123 -4.88 3.40 -20.24
C ALA A 123 -3.74 3.16 -19.22
N LEU A 124 -2.74 2.35 -19.58
CA LEU A 124 -1.54 2.13 -18.75
C LEU A 124 -0.73 3.41 -18.52
N VAL A 125 -0.56 4.23 -19.55
CA VAL A 125 0.18 5.50 -19.48
C VAL A 125 -0.61 6.52 -18.67
N ARG A 126 -1.93 6.57 -18.88
CA ARG A 126 -2.84 7.42 -18.08
C ARG A 126 -2.84 7.05 -16.60
N ALA A 127 -2.79 5.74 -16.29
CA ALA A 127 -2.68 5.26 -14.92
C ALA A 127 -1.35 5.70 -14.27
N GLU A 128 -0.24 5.62 -15.00
CA GLU A 128 1.07 6.11 -14.53
C GLU A 128 1.04 7.62 -14.28
N ALA A 129 0.44 8.41 -15.17
CA ALA A 129 0.28 9.86 -14.97
C ALA A 129 -0.55 10.19 -13.73
N ILE A 130 -1.58 9.40 -13.41
CA ILE A 130 -2.36 9.55 -12.18
C ILE A 130 -1.50 9.27 -10.94
N VAL A 131 -0.66 8.24 -10.96
CA VAL A 131 0.28 7.95 -9.86
C VAL A 131 1.24 9.13 -9.67
N ALA A 132 1.80 9.66 -10.77
CA ALA A 132 2.65 10.84 -10.71
C ALA A 132 1.89 12.06 -10.14
N LEU A 133 0.67 12.34 -10.61
CA LEU A 133 -0.16 13.43 -10.11
C LEU A 133 -0.53 13.28 -8.63
N GLN A 134 -0.64 12.06 -8.11
CA GLN A 134 -0.87 11.81 -6.69
C GLN A 134 0.30 12.30 -5.84
N GLU A 135 1.54 12.04 -6.27
CA GLU A 135 2.74 12.51 -5.56
C GLU A 135 2.94 14.03 -5.63
N LEU A 136 2.22 14.69 -6.55
CA LEU A 136 2.20 16.13 -6.71
C LEU A 136 0.98 16.78 -6.05
N ALA A 137 0.10 16.04 -5.37
CA ALA A 137 -1.16 16.60 -4.88
C ALA A 137 -1.00 17.67 -3.78
N ASP A 138 0.13 17.71 -3.08
CA ASP A 138 0.34 18.56 -1.90
C ASP A 138 0.97 19.94 -2.22
N PHE A 139 1.25 20.29 -3.49
CA PHE A 139 1.88 21.58 -3.82
C PHE A 139 0.88 22.72 -4.10
N LYS A 140 1.27 23.94 -3.73
CA LYS A 140 0.51 25.18 -3.98
C LYS A 140 0.49 25.49 -5.49
N GLY A 141 -0.66 25.29 -6.14
CA GLY A 141 -0.85 25.48 -7.58
C GLY A 141 -1.25 24.21 -8.35
N TYR A 142 -1.48 23.11 -7.64
CA TYR A 142 -2.05 21.89 -8.20
C TYR A 142 -3.52 22.13 -8.64
N GLU A 143 -3.87 21.77 -9.87
CA GLU A 143 -5.24 21.88 -10.41
C GLU A 143 -6.18 20.79 -9.85
N GLY A 144 -6.18 20.63 -8.52
CA GLY A 144 -6.83 19.51 -7.84
C GLY A 144 -8.33 19.39 -8.12
N GLY A 145 -9.02 20.50 -8.40
CA GLY A 145 -10.45 20.49 -8.71
C GLY A 145 -10.79 19.75 -10.01
N GLU A 146 -10.12 20.07 -11.12
CA GLU A 146 -10.39 19.45 -12.41
C GLU A 146 -9.83 18.02 -12.49
N ILE A 147 -8.64 17.80 -11.90
CA ILE A 147 -8.06 16.46 -11.76
C ILE A 147 -9.01 15.54 -10.99
N LYS A 148 -9.55 16.01 -9.86
CA LYS A 148 -10.53 15.27 -9.05
C LYS A 148 -11.79 14.94 -9.86
N LYS A 149 -12.38 15.92 -10.55
CA LYS A 149 -13.60 15.69 -11.36
C LYS A 149 -13.37 14.63 -12.44
N LEU A 150 -12.25 14.71 -13.15
CA LEU A 150 -11.93 13.73 -14.18
C LEU A 150 -11.64 12.35 -13.59
N ALA A 151 -10.87 12.28 -12.49
CA ALA A 151 -10.60 11.04 -11.79
C ALA A 151 -11.89 10.37 -11.32
N LEU A 152 -12.82 11.13 -10.75
CA LEU A 152 -14.12 10.62 -10.30
C LEU A 152 -14.92 10.04 -11.48
N ARG A 153 -15.02 10.79 -12.58
CA ARG A 153 -15.70 10.31 -13.80
C ARG A 153 -15.10 8.99 -14.29
N LEU A 154 -13.78 8.91 -14.43
CA LEU A 154 -13.08 7.70 -14.88
C LEU A 154 -13.24 6.55 -13.88
N ALA A 155 -13.23 6.84 -12.58
CA ALA A 155 -13.44 5.85 -11.53
C ALA A 155 -14.86 5.28 -11.50
N THR A 156 -15.86 6.00 -12.01
CA THR A 156 -17.27 5.55 -12.03
C THR A 156 -17.73 5.03 -13.38
N ASP A 157 -17.02 5.34 -14.47
CA ASP A 157 -17.37 4.90 -15.82
C ASP A 157 -17.12 3.38 -16.00
N ALA A 158 -18.15 2.67 -16.46
CA ALA A 158 -18.13 1.22 -16.66
C ALA A 158 -17.12 0.78 -17.75
N ASN A 159 -16.81 1.66 -18.70
CA ASN A 159 -15.91 1.35 -19.82
C ASN A 159 -14.44 1.67 -19.51
N THR A 160 -14.16 2.30 -18.37
CA THR A 160 -12.78 2.62 -17.98
C THR A 160 -12.03 1.32 -17.66
N PRO A 161 -10.86 1.06 -18.30
CA PRO A 161 -10.06 -0.12 -17.98
C PRO A 161 -9.70 -0.19 -16.51
N GLY A 162 -9.77 -1.39 -15.92
CA GLY A 162 -9.62 -1.58 -14.47
C GLY A 162 -8.34 -1.00 -13.87
N ILE A 163 -7.21 -1.03 -14.61
CA ILE A 163 -5.95 -0.41 -14.16
C ILE A 163 -6.07 1.11 -13.99
N LEU A 164 -6.75 1.77 -14.92
CA LEU A 164 -6.97 3.22 -14.89
C LEU A 164 -7.99 3.58 -13.80
N LYS A 165 -9.04 2.77 -13.65
CA LYS A 165 -10.04 2.89 -12.59
C LYS A 165 -9.38 2.83 -11.20
N ASN A 166 -8.50 1.84 -10.99
CA ASN A 166 -7.77 1.65 -9.74
C ASN A 166 -6.80 2.80 -9.44
N ALA A 167 -6.12 3.35 -10.46
CA ALA A 167 -5.29 4.53 -10.31
C ALA A 167 -6.13 5.74 -9.87
N CYS A 168 -7.29 5.97 -10.50
CA CYS A 168 -8.21 7.04 -10.12
C CYS A 168 -8.70 6.90 -8.66
N PHE A 169 -9.10 5.71 -8.23
CA PHE A 169 -9.46 5.48 -6.83
C PHE A 169 -8.32 5.75 -5.86
N SER A 170 -7.08 5.44 -6.24
CA SER A 170 -5.91 5.65 -5.39
C SER A 170 -5.64 7.16 -5.20
N LEU A 171 -5.71 7.94 -6.28
CA LEU A 171 -5.62 9.39 -6.25
C LEU A 171 -6.75 10.01 -5.42
N LEU A 172 -7.99 9.62 -5.68
CA LEU A 172 -9.18 10.11 -4.97
C LEU A 172 -9.11 9.79 -3.46
N ALA A 173 -8.65 8.59 -3.09
CA ALA A 173 -8.43 8.23 -1.70
C ALA A 173 -7.32 9.07 -1.04
N ALA A 174 -6.21 9.31 -1.74
CA ALA A 174 -5.10 10.13 -1.24
C ALA A 174 -5.53 11.57 -0.93
N ILE A 175 -6.30 12.20 -1.83
CA ILE A 175 -6.86 13.55 -1.60
C ILE A 175 -8.04 13.54 -0.62
N GLY A 176 -8.53 12.36 -0.22
CA GLY A 176 -9.57 12.17 0.77
C GLY A 176 -11.00 12.39 0.28
N ASP A 177 -11.25 12.10 -0.99
CA ASP A 177 -12.61 12.10 -1.52
C ASP A 177 -13.35 10.85 -1.02
N THR A 178 -14.34 11.04 -0.15
CA THR A 178 -15.16 9.95 0.38
C THR A 178 -16.29 9.52 -0.56
N THR A 179 -16.53 10.22 -1.67
CA THR A 179 -17.62 9.85 -2.61
C THR A 179 -17.38 8.49 -3.27
N ILE A 180 -16.13 8.05 -3.37
CA ILE A 180 -15.76 6.73 -3.90
C ILE A 180 -16.00 5.57 -2.91
N ALA A 181 -16.26 5.87 -1.63
CA ALA A 181 -16.30 4.84 -0.58
C ALA A 181 -17.36 3.76 -0.88
N SER A 182 -18.57 4.15 -1.29
CA SER A 182 -19.62 3.18 -1.61
C SER A 182 -19.22 2.19 -2.72
N GLU A 183 -18.41 2.62 -3.68
CA GLU A 183 -17.95 1.77 -4.77
C GLU A 183 -16.81 0.85 -4.31
N LEU A 184 -15.88 1.36 -3.50
CA LEU A 184 -14.84 0.54 -2.86
C LEU A 184 -15.46 -0.55 -1.98
N GLU A 185 -16.47 -0.21 -1.18
CA GLU A 185 -17.19 -1.15 -0.30
C GLU A 185 -17.92 -2.28 -1.05
N LYS A 186 -18.29 -2.08 -2.31
CA LYS A 186 -18.80 -3.18 -3.15
C LYS A 186 -17.68 -4.08 -3.61
N GLN A 187 -16.52 -3.49 -3.95
CA GLN A 187 -15.38 -4.19 -4.53
C GLN A 187 -14.56 -4.99 -3.51
N ILE A 188 -14.58 -4.63 -2.21
CA ILE A 188 -13.83 -5.38 -1.17
C ILE A 188 -14.31 -6.83 -1.00
N LEU A 189 -15.55 -7.15 -1.41
CA LEU A 189 -16.09 -8.52 -1.35
C LEU A 189 -15.85 -9.30 -2.65
N SER A 190 -15.06 -8.76 -3.59
CA SER A 190 -14.78 -9.45 -4.85
C SER A 190 -13.87 -10.66 -4.65
N GLU A 191 -14.22 -11.75 -5.33
CA GLU A 191 -13.39 -12.96 -5.43
C GLU A 191 -12.14 -12.76 -6.31
N ASP A 192 -12.10 -11.68 -7.11
CA ASP A 192 -10.94 -11.30 -7.91
C ASP A 192 -9.99 -10.40 -7.11
N ASP A 193 -8.80 -10.94 -6.82
CA ASP A 193 -7.71 -10.24 -6.14
C ASP A 193 -7.32 -8.92 -6.82
N LYS A 194 -7.44 -8.83 -8.16
CA LYS A 194 -7.11 -7.61 -8.93
C LYS A 194 -8.08 -6.46 -8.68
N ILE A 195 -9.28 -6.76 -8.17
CA ILE A 195 -10.31 -5.79 -7.80
C ILE A 195 -10.28 -5.56 -6.29
N ARG A 196 -10.31 -6.65 -5.51
CA ARG A 196 -10.40 -6.59 -4.04
C ARG A 196 -9.22 -5.89 -3.39
N ILE A 197 -7.99 -6.29 -3.72
CA ILE A 197 -6.79 -5.80 -3.01
C ILE A 197 -6.65 -4.28 -3.19
N PRO A 198 -6.78 -3.71 -4.40
CA PRO A 198 -6.80 -2.25 -4.57
C PRO A 198 -7.94 -1.57 -3.83
N ALA A 199 -9.15 -2.17 -3.82
CA ALA A 199 -10.29 -1.60 -3.11
C ALA A 199 -10.05 -1.53 -1.60
N ILE A 200 -9.55 -2.61 -0.98
CA ILE A 200 -9.19 -2.66 0.43
C ILE A 200 -8.11 -1.64 0.75
N ARG A 201 -7.05 -1.55 -0.08
CA ARG A 201 -5.96 -0.57 0.11
C ARG A 201 -6.51 0.86 0.11
N ASN A 202 -7.33 1.21 -0.88
CA ASN A 202 -7.85 2.58 -1.02
C ASN A 202 -8.86 2.91 0.08
N LEU A 203 -9.67 1.95 0.52
CA LEU A 203 -10.57 2.13 1.64
C LEU A 203 -9.79 2.31 2.96
N ARG A 204 -8.70 1.56 3.17
CA ARG A 204 -7.79 1.76 4.32
C ARG A 204 -7.18 3.16 4.32
N VAL A 205 -6.79 3.70 3.17
CA VAL A 205 -6.30 5.09 3.07
C VAL A 205 -7.37 6.09 3.53
N LEU A 206 -8.63 5.93 3.11
CA LEU A 206 -9.73 6.78 3.58
C LEU A 206 -9.95 6.65 5.10
N VAL A 207 -9.90 5.42 5.62
CA VAL A 207 -10.09 5.14 7.05
C VAL A 207 -8.96 5.75 7.90
N ILE A 208 -7.69 5.52 7.53
CA ILE A 208 -6.52 5.95 8.28
C ILE A 208 -6.29 7.46 8.15
N SER A 209 -6.19 7.95 6.92
CA SER A 209 -5.71 9.32 6.67
C SER A 209 -6.83 10.36 6.75
N LYS A 210 -8.10 9.95 6.62
CA LYS A 210 -9.24 10.87 6.49
C LYS A 210 -10.35 10.57 7.48
N GLY A 211 -10.16 9.61 8.38
CA GLY A 211 -11.11 9.29 9.45
C GLY A 211 -12.43 8.71 8.96
N TYR A 212 -12.48 8.17 7.75
CA TYR A 212 -13.68 7.53 7.21
C TYR A 212 -14.12 6.37 8.10
N LYS A 213 -15.42 6.33 8.44
CA LYS A 213 -16.02 5.26 9.23
C LYS A 213 -16.79 4.33 8.30
N ILE A 214 -16.41 3.05 8.30
CA ILE A 214 -17.11 2.06 7.48
C ILE A 214 -18.55 1.94 7.98
N PRO A 215 -19.57 2.05 7.12
CA PRO A 215 -20.97 1.97 7.52
C PRO A 215 -21.31 0.61 8.18
N PRO A 216 -22.22 0.58 9.18
CA PRO A 216 -22.61 -0.66 9.84
C PRO A 216 -23.09 -1.75 8.89
N THR A 217 -23.80 -1.39 7.82
CA THR A 217 -24.28 -2.32 6.78
C THR A 217 -23.12 -3.02 6.07
N THR A 218 -22.06 -2.29 5.76
CA THR A 218 -20.83 -2.84 5.15
C THR A 218 -20.06 -3.68 6.16
N VAL A 219 -19.94 -3.25 7.41
CA VAL A 219 -19.34 -4.05 8.49
C VAL A 219 -20.04 -5.40 8.62
N THR A 220 -21.38 -5.43 8.69
CA THR A 220 -22.14 -6.68 8.79
C THR A 220 -21.87 -7.61 7.61
N ARG A 221 -21.75 -7.08 6.38
CA ARG A 221 -21.43 -7.90 5.19
C ARG A 221 -20.02 -8.47 5.27
N VAL A 222 -19.05 -7.66 5.67
CA VAL A 222 -17.65 -8.08 5.82
C VAL A 222 -17.52 -9.16 6.89
N VAL A 223 -18.16 -8.99 8.06
CA VAL A 223 -18.17 -10.00 9.13
C VAL A 223 -18.75 -11.33 8.63
N LYS A 224 -19.89 -11.30 7.93
CA LYS A 224 -20.49 -12.53 7.36
C LYS A 224 -19.56 -13.24 6.40
N GLU A 225 -18.82 -12.50 5.57
CA GLU A 225 -17.87 -13.10 4.62
C GLU A 225 -16.63 -13.67 5.33
N VAL A 226 -16.15 -13.01 6.38
CA VAL A 226 -15.07 -13.53 7.23
C VAL A 226 -15.49 -14.82 7.95
N GLU A 227 -16.74 -14.93 8.37
CA GLU A 227 -17.30 -16.15 8.98
C GLU A 227 -17.58 -17.27 7.98
N ASN A 228 -17.69 -16.96 6.68
CA ASN A 228 -18.01 -17.93 5.65
C ASN A 228 -16.85 -18.91 5.43
N GLU A 229 -16.98 -20.13 5.98
CA GLU A 229 -15.96 -21.17 5.83
C GLU A 229 -15.74 -21.62 4.39
N ARG A 230 -16.68 -21.34 3.47
CA ARG A 230 -16.55 -21.63 2.04
C ARG A 230 -15.81 -20.53 1.28
N ALA A 231 -15.65 -19.34 1.87
CA ALA A 231 -14.91 -18.25 1.25
C ALA A 231 -13.42 -18.57 1.20
N LYS A 232 -12.72 -18.02 0.21
CA LYS A 232 -11.27 -18.20 0.09
C LYS A 232 -10.56 -17.68 1.34
N GLU A 233 -9.62 -18.46 1.86
CA GLU A 233 -8.81 -18.08 3.03
C GLU A 233 -8.21 -16.67 2.90
N LYS A 234 -7.62 -16.36 1.73
CA LYS A 234 -7.02 -15.04 1.46
C LYS A 234 -8.03 -13.90 1.52
N LEU A 235 -9.24 -14.09 1.01
CA LEU A 235 -10.33 -13.10 1.08
C LEU A 235 -10.68 -12.82 2.55
N ARG A 236 -10.86 -13.87 3.35
CA ARG A 236 -11.18 -13.78 4.78
C ARG A 236 -10.08 -13.03 5.55
N ILE A 237 -8.80 -13.32 5.25
CA ILE A 237 -7.64 -12.62 5.82
C ILE A 237 -7.63 -11.13 5.46
N ASP A 238 -7.76 -10.79 4.17
CA ASP A 238 -7.74 -9.39 3.71
C ASP A 238 -8.86 -8.56 4.40
N LEU A 239 -10.05 -9.16 4.53
CA LEU A 239 -11.21 -8.55 5.17
C LEU A 239 -11.05 -8.40 6.69
N LEU A 240 -10.44 -9.38 7.35
CA LEU A 240 -10.20 -9.32 8.80
C LEU A 240 -9.19 -8.22 9.15
N GLN A 241 -8.14 -8.05 8.35
CA GLN A 241 -7.19 -6.95 8.49
C GLN A 241 -7.82 -5.56 8.24
N LEU A 242 -8.78 -5.48 7.30
CA LEU A 242 -9.56 -4.26 7.09
C LEU A 242 -10.40 -3.92 8.33
N LEU A 243 -11.09 -4.90 8.93
CA LEU A 243 -11.88 -4.70 10.15
C LEU A 243 -11.00 -4.22 11.31
N ALA A 244 -9.84 -4.85 11.53
CA ALA A 244 -8.91 -4.45 12.58
C ALA A 244 -8.43 -2.99 12.40
N THR A 245 -8.05 -2.63 11.17
CA THR A 245 -7.69 -1.24 10.83
C THR A 245 -8.85 -0.27 11.09
N ALA A 246 -10.07 -0.65 10.70
CA ALA A 246 -11.25 0.18 10.88
C ALA A 246 -11.60 0.40 12.36
N ILE A 247 -11.50 -0.64 13.19
CA ILE A 247 -11.72 -0.57 14.64
C ILE A 247 -10.70 0.34 15.29
N ARG A 248 -9.41 0.17 14.97
CA ARG A 248 -8.34 1.04 15.46
C ARG A 248 -8.59 2.51 15.17
N MET A 249 -9.11 2.79 13.97
CA MET A 249 -9.48 4.14 13.56
C MET A 249 -10.85 4.57 14.09
N GLY A 250 -11.51 3.79 14.95
CA GLY A 250 -12.73 4.10 15.68
C GLY A 250 -14.04 3.76 14.96
N THR A 251 -14.03 2.83 14.01
CA THR A 251 -15.26 2.22 13.46
C THR A 251 -15.80 1.22 14.48
N ARG A 252 -17.08 1.32 14.82
CA ARG A 252 -17.70 0.36 15.75
C ARG A 252 -18.04 -0.94 15.02
N VAL A 253 -17.57 -2.06 15.55
CA VAL A 253 -17.89 -3.41 15.06
C VAL A 253 -18.49 -4.20 16.21
N THR A 254 -19.82 -4.31 16.23
CA THR A 254 -20.53 -5.13 17.22
C THR A 254 -20.21 -6.61 16.97
N GLY A 255 -19.87 -7.35 18.03
CA GLY A 255 -19.61 -8.79 17.92
C GLY A 255 -18.17 -9.17 17.58
N MET A 256 -17.22 -8.23 17.66
CA MET A 256 -15.82 -8.49 17.27
C MET A 256 -15.15 -9.54 18.16
N SER A 257 -15.40 -9.52 19.48
CA SER A 257 -14.86 -10.52 20.41
C SER A 257 -15.33 -11.92 20.03
N GLU A 258 -16.63 -12.07 19.80
CA GLU A 258 -17.28 -13.33 19.43
C GLU A 258 -16.77 -13.84 18.08
N LEU A 259 -16.59 -12.95 17.10
CA LEU A 259 -16.01 -13.28 15.80
C LEU A 259 -14.59 -13.82 15.96
N ILE A 260 -13.71 -13.08 16.66
CA ILE A 260 -12.31 -13.48 16.84
C ILE A 260 -12.21 -14.81 17.60
N GLU A 261 -12.96 -14.96 18.70
CA GLU A 261 -12.99 -16.21 19.47
C GLU A 261 -13.46 -17.40 18.62
N LYS A 262 -14.46 -17.20 17.75
CA LYS A 262 -14.94 -18.22 16.81
C LYS A 262 -13.87 -18.58 15.79
N LEU A 263 -13.17 -17.60 15.23
CA LEU A 263 -12.11 -17.83 14.24
C LEU A 263 -10.88 -18.53 14.83
N ILE A 264 -10.56 -18.30 16.10
CA ILE A 264 -9.41 -18.91 16.77
C ILE A 264 -9.67 -20.39 17.12
N LYS A 265 -10.94 -20.75 17.39
CA LYS A 265 -11.37 -22.12 17.70
C LYS A 265 -11.14 -23.08 16.52
N ARG A 266 -11.06 -24.38 16.83
CA ARG A 266 -10.80 -25.46 15.86
C ARG A 266 -11.93 -25.49 14.81
N GLY A 267 -11.62 -25.13 13.57
CA GLY A 267 -12.58 -25.06 12.44
C GLY A 267 -12.13 -24.12 11.32
N ALA A 268 -11.44 -23.03 11.66
CA ALA A 268 -10.79 -22.17 10.67
C ALA A 268 -9.43 -22.72 10.22
N SER A 269 -8.97 -22.29 9.04
CA SER A 269 -7.61 -22.59 8.57
C SER A 269 -6.57 -21.92 9.46
N ASP A 270 -5.36 -22.49 9.52
CA ASP A 270 -4.30 -21.96 10.38
C ASP A 270 -3.93 -20.52 10.02
N GLY A 271 -3.98 -20.13 8.74
CA GLY A 271 -3.75 -18.74 8.32
C GLY A 271 -4.80 -17.78 8.85
N VAL A 272 -6.10 -18.14 8.79
CA VAL A 272 -7.17 -17.30 9.36
C VAL A 272 -7.05 -17.21 10.89
N ARG A 273 -6.70 -18.31 11.57
CA ARG A 273 -6.49 -18.35 13.02
C ARG A 273 -5.37 -17.41 13.45
N LEU A 274 -4.23 -17.47 12.76
CA LEU A 274 -3.07 -16.61 13.05
C LEU A 274 -3.42 -15.14 12.85
N VAL A 275 -4.02 -14.79 11.71
CA VAL A 275 -4.39 -13.39 11.43
C VAL A 275 -5.46 -12.89 12.41
N ALA A 276 -6.37 -13.75 12.88
CA ALA A 276 -7.34 -13.36 13.90
C ALA A 276 -6.65 -12.94 15.22
N VAL A 277 -5.61 -13.68 15.65
CA VAL A 277 -4.82 -13.30 16.82
C VAL A 277 -4.07 -11.98 16.58
N GLU A 278 -3.39 -11.84 15.43
CA GLU A 278 -2.70 -10.60 15.04
C GLU A 278 -3.64 -9.39 14.98
N CYS A 279 -4.89 -9.61 14.57
CA CYS A 279 -5.90 -8.56 14.49
C CYS A 279 -6.30 -8.03 15.87
N VAL A 280 -6.22 -8.85 16.93
CA VAL A 280 -6.48 -8.38 18.30
C VAL A 280 -5.51 -7.26 18.66
N GLY A 281 -4.20 -7.43 18.47
CA GLY A 281 -3.21 -6.37 18.72
C GLY A 281 -3.46 -5.14 17.84
N ASN A 282 -3.68 -5.37 16.54
CA ASN A 282 -3.88 -4.29 15.57
C ASN A 282 -5.12 -3.43 15.83
N THR A 283 -6.16 -3.96 16.49
CA THR A 283 -7.35 -3.17 16.84
C THR A 283 -7.05 -2.11 17.90
N GLN A 284 -6.07 -2.36 18.78
CA GLN A 284 -5.85 -1.62 20.03
C GLN A 284 -7.13 -1.48 20.89
N ASP A 285 -8.07 -2.42 20.75
CA ASP A 285 -9.29 -2.49 21.54
C ASP A 285 -9.02 -3.22 22.85
N ALA A 286 -9.07 -2.49 23.96
CA ALA A 286 -8.78 -3.01 25.28
C ALA A 286 -9.67 -4.21 25.67
N ASP A 287 -10.90 -4.26 25.18
CA ASP A 287 -11.84 -5.33 25.51
C ASP A 287 -11.43 -6.67 24.87
N LEU A 288 -10.55 -6.64 23.86
CA LEU A 288 -10.02 -7.83 23.17
C LEU A 288 -8.71 -8.35 23.78
N MET A 289 -8.02 -7.59 24.64
CA MET A 289 -6.73 -7.97 25.24
C MET A 289 -6.74 -9.37 25.87
N ARG A 290 -7.83 -9.71 26.57
CA ARG A 290 -8.01 -10.99 27.25
C ARG A 290 -7.88 -12.20 26.31
N ILE A 291 -8.20 -12.03 25.03
CA ILE A 291 -8.12 -13.09 24.02
C ILE A 291 -6.67 -13.53 23.82
N LEU A 292 -5.70 -12.60 23.87
CA LEU A 292 -4.28 -12.94 23.69
C LEU A 292 -3.77 -13.87 24.80
N VAL A 293 -4.13 -13.55 26.05
CA VAL A 293 -3.79 -14.38 27.22
C VAL A 293 -4.40 -15.78 27.08
N GLN A 294 -5.69 -15.85 26.70
CA GLN A 294 -6.38 -17.11 26.48
C GLN A 294 -5.71 -17.95 25.38
N VAL A 295 -5.38 -17.33 24.25
CA VAL A 295 -4.69 -17.99 23.13
C VAL A 295 -3.35 -18.55 23.57
N TYR A 296 -2.56 -17.79 24.32
CA TYR A 296 -1.27 -18.25 24.79
C TYR A 296 -1.41 -19.47 25.72
N GLU A 297 -2.25 -19.36 26.75
CA GLU A 297 -2.46 -20.43 27.74
C GLU A 297 -3.06 -21.70 27.11
N ASP A 298 -4.03 -21.55 26.20
CA ASP A 298 -4.62 -22.69 25.48
C ASP A 298 -3.60 -23.44 24.62
N ASN A 299 -2.52 -22.78 24.21
CA ASN A 299 -1.50 -23.37 23.36
C ASN A 299 -0.20 -23.68 24.11
N LYS A 300 -0.11 -23.36 25.40
CA LYS A 300 1.07 -23.57 26.24
C LYS A 300 1.40 -25.05 26.36
N GLY A 301 2.68 -25.39 26.27
CA GLY A 301 3.17 -26.77 26.32
C GLY A 301 2.85 -27.64 25.10
N LYS A 302 2.07 -27.14 24.12
CA LYS A 302 1.81 -27.86 22.86
C LYS A 302 2.98 -27.65 21.90
N THR A 303 3.46 -28.75 21.32
CA THR A 303 4.61 -28.79 20.40
C THR A 303 4.23 -28.73 18.93
N GLU A 304 2.93 -28.71 18.61
CA GLU A 304 2.44 -28.55 17.24
C GLU A 304 2.88 -27.19 16.66
N ASN A 305 3.35 -27.18 15.41
CA ASN A 305 3.84 -25.95 14.74
C ASN A 305 2.84 -24.79 14.81
N VAL A 306 1.55 -25.09 14.66
CA VAL A 306 0.47 -24.08 14.71
C VAL A 306 0.31 -23.52 16.12
N ALA A 307 0.48 -24.34 17.16
CA ALA A 307 0.40 -23.88 18.54
C ALA A 307 1.55 -22.92 18.87
N GLY A 308 2.77 -23.23 18.42
CA GLY A 308 3.91 -22.30 18.52
C GLY A 308 3.66 -20.98 17.79
N ALA A 309 3.13 -21.04 16.56
CA ALA A 309 2.79 -19.85 15.79
C ALA A 309 1.70 -18.99 16.45
N LEU A 310 0.68 -19.61 17.07
CA LEU A 310 -0.37 -18.89 17.82
C LEU A 310 0.17 -18.22 19.09
N ARG A 311 1.03 -18.90 19.85
CA ARG A 311 1.69 -18.30 21.02
C ARG A 311 2.59 -17.13 20.61
N ARG A 312 3.31 -17.28 19.50
CA ARG A 312 4.14 -16.22 18.92
C ARG A 312 3.28 -15.02 18.53
N ALA A 313 2.21 -15.23 17.76
CA ALA A 313 1.29 -14.18 17.34
C ALA A 313 0.65 -13.46 18.55
N ALA A 314 0.34 -14.19 19.63
CA ALA A 314 -0.18 -13.59 20.86
C ALA A 314 0.82 -12.65 21.52
N CYS A 315 2.10 -13.04 21.61
CA CYS A 315 3.16 -12.19 22.15
C CYS A 315 3.40 -10.95 21.28
N THR A 316 3.54 -11.12 19.95
CA THR A 316 3.69 -9.98 19.02
C THR A 316 2.51 -9.01 19.14
N SER A 317 1.29 -9.52 19.22
CA SER A 317 0.07 -8.71 19.35
C SER A 317 -0.03 -8.00 20.70
N ALA A 318 0.54 -8.56 21.76
CA ALA A 318 0.59 -7.90 23.06
C ALA A 318 1.46 -6.63 23.01
N GLY A 319 2.57 -6.66 22.26
CA GLY A 319 3.45 -5.50 22.07
C GLY A 319 2.75 -4.27 21.48
N GLU A 320 1.74 -4.46 20.63
CA GLU A 320 0.93 -3.37 20.07
C GLU A 320 0.13 -2.59 21.15
N TYR A 321 -0.10 -3.19 22.32
CA TYR A 321 -0.72 -2.54 23.48
C TYR A 321 0.29 -1.83 24.39
N PHE A 322 1.57 -2.21 24.36
CA PHE A 322 2.63 -1.60 25.17
C PHE A 322 3.36 -0.43 24.47
N GLY A 323 3.26 -0.33 23.13
CA GLY A 323 3.91 0.73 22.35
C GLY A 323 3.36 2.15 22.59
N PRO A 324 4.02 3.19 22.06
CA PRO A 324 3.72 4.63 22.26
C PRO A 324 2.33 5.08 21.77
N PHE A 325 1.55 4.18 21.17
CA PHE A 325 0.16 4.43 20.77
C PHE A 325 -0.86 3.98 21.83
N GLY A 326 -0.43 3.25 22.86
CA GLY A 326 -1.19 3.05 24.10
C GLY A 326 -1.48 4.36 24.84
N ASP A 327 -0.72 5.43 24.57
CA ASP A 327 -0.89 6.75 25.21
C ASP A 327 -2.15 7.52 24.75
N LYS A 328 -2.87 7.05 23.72
CA LYS A 328 -4.09 7.72 23.24
C LYS A 328 -5.37 7.27 23.96
N GLY A 329 -5.29 6.27 24.83
CA GLY A 329 -6.41 5.77 25.63
C GLY A 329 -6.11 5.90 27.12
N ASP A 330 -7.11 6.30 27.91
CA ASP A 330 -7.03 6.14 29.36
C ASP A 330 -7.19 4.64 29.70
N PHE A 331 -6.05 3.93 29.72
CA PHE A 331 -5.98 2.52 30.09
C PHE A 331 -5.97 2.30 31.61
N SER A 332 -6.14 3.34 32.43
CA SER A 332 -6.15 3.19 33.90
C SER A 332 -7.17 2.15 34.38
N LYS A 333 -8.34 2.08 33.71
CA LYS A 333 -9.38 1.09 33.99
C LYS A 333 -9.03 -0.34 33.52
N TYR A 334 -8.04 -0.51 32.65
CA TYR A 334 -7.58 -1.80 32.10
C TYR A 334 -6.24 -2.26 32.68
N LYS A 335 -5.77 -1.64 33.76
CA LYS A 335 -4.49 -1.95 34.41
C LYS A 335 -4.32 -3.45 34.71
N THR A 336 -5.38 -4.12 35.13
CA THR A 336 -5.37 -5.56 35.41
C THR A 336 -5.10 -6.40 34.16
N ASP A 337 -5.73 -6.05 33.03
CA ASP A 337 -5.57 -6.79 31.78
C ASP A 337 -4.19 -6.54 31.16
N LEU A 338 -3.67 -5.31 31.25
CA LEU A 338 -2.28 -5.01 30.87
C LEU A 338 -1.26 -5.76 31.72
N THR A 339 -1.51 -5.89 33.03
CA THR A 339 -0.64 -6.67 33.92
C THR A 339 -0.63 -8.15 33.51
N ARG A 340 -1.81 -8.71 33.21
CA ARG A 340 -1.92 -10.10 32.72
C ARG A 340 -1.21 -10.32 31.38
N LEU A 341 -1.30 -9.36 30.46
CA LEU A 341 -0.54 -9.41 29.20
C LEU A 341 0.97 -9.38 29.45
N ALA A 342 1.43 -8.53 30.37
CA ALA A 342 2.85 -8.45 30.72
C ALA A 342 3.34 -9.76 31.36
N ASP A 343 2.56 -10.31 32.30
CA ASP A 343 2.86 -11.59 32.95
C ASP A 343 2.91 -12.74 31.93
N MET A 344 2.01 -12.74 30.94
CA MET A 344 2.04 -13.68 29.82
C MET A 344 3.35 -13.57 29.02
N CYS A 345 3.76 -12.36 28.62
CA CYS A 345 5.02 -12.15 27.89
C CYS A 345 6.24 -12.55 28.72
N ILE A 346 6.29 -12.18 30.01
CA ILE A 346 7.37 -12.59 30.92
C ILE A 346 7.43 -14.11 31.04
N SER A 347 6.29 -14.78 31.22
CA SER A 347 6.22 -16.24 31.28
C SER A 347 6.70 -16.88 29.97
N ALA A 348 6.33 -16.31 28.82
CA ALA A 348 6.74 -16.81 27.51
C ALA A 348 8.24 -16.64 27.27
N LEU A 349 8.80 -15.48 27.62
CA LEU A 349 10.23 -15.21 27.56
C LEU A 349 11.05 -16.22 28.37
N MET A 350 10.60 -16.51 29.60
CA MET A 350 11.35 -17.35 30.53
C MET A 350 11.17 -18.86 30.30
N ASN A 351 9.99 -19.29 29.82
CA ASN A 351 9.59 -20.69 29.89
C ASN A 351 9.08 -21.29 28.56
N ASP A 352 8.87 -20.52 27.49
CA ASP A 352 8.41 -21.11 26.23
C ASP A 352 9.52 -21.95 25.58
N PRO A 353 9.24 -23.18 25.14
CA PRO A 353 10.24 -24.01 24.46
C PRO A 353 10.63 -23.50 23.06
N ASP A 354 9.82 -22.63 22.45
CA ASP A 354 10.09 -22.06 21.13
C ASP A 354 10.81 -20.71 21.24
N GLY A 355 12.08 -20.69 20.81
CA GLY A 355 12.89 -19.46 20.84
C GLY A 355 12.36 -18.31 19.98
N ALA A 356 11.49 -18.57 18.99
CA ALA A 356 10.80 -17.51 18.27
C ALA A 356 9.73 -16.85 19.14
N VAL A 357 9.03 -17.62 19.97
CA VAL A 357 8.07 -17.08 20.95
C VAL A 357 8.80 -16.26 22.01
N CYS A 358 9.91 -16.78 22.58
CA CYS A 358 10.72 -16.03 23.55
C CYS A 358 11.18 -14.68 22.99
N ARG A 359 11.60 -14.64 21.72
CA ARG A 359 12.05 -13.41 21.07
C ARG A 359 10.93 -12.38 20.96
N GLU A 360 9.77 -12.76 20.45
CA GLU A 360 8.64 -11.81 20.32
C GLU A 360 8.16 -11.34 21.69
N ALA A 361 8.18 -12.21 22.70
CA ALA A 361 7.83 -11.85 24.07
C ALA A 361 8.82 -10.88 24.73
N ALA A 362 10.09 -10.86 24.30
CA ALA A 362 11.07 -9.86 24.74
C ALA A 362 10.95 -8.52 24.01
N ILE A 363 10.44 -8.53 22.76
CA ILE A 363 10.21 -7.31 21.97
C ILE A 363 8.97 -6.59 22.45
N ALA A 364 7.91 -7.34 22.77
CA ALA A 364 6.65 -6.84 23.32
C ALA A 364 6.86 -6.26 24.71
#